data_AF-A0A7J6TMD1-F1
#
_entry.id   AF-A0A7J6TMD1-F1
#
_cell.length_a   1.000
_cell.length_b   1.000
_cell.length_c   1.000
_cell.angle_alpha   90.00
_cell.angle_beta   90.00
_cell.angle_gamma   90.00
#
_symmetry.space_group_name_H-M   'P 1'
#
loop_
_entity.id
_entity.type
_entity.pdbx_description
1 polymer ?
#
loop_
_entity_poly.entity_id
_entity_poly.type
_entity_poly.pdbx_seq_one_letter_code
_entity_poly.pdbx_strand_id
1 'polypeptide(L)'
;MLFFSQVGVREINEDHWRKYGRHFYTRCDYEGVESDAADRMFDHIRGEIADKSLAQGVKLGEGWTVAGGEEYRYVDPIDGSVAEKQGLIITFDDGGRIVFRLSGTGSAG
;
A
#
# COMPACT_ATOMS: atom_id res chain seq x y z
N MET A 1 -15.03 -16.35 17.42
CA MET A 1 -13.96 -15.93 18.36
C MET A 1 -14.56 -15.42 19.67
N LEU A 2 -15.33 -14.33 19.68
CA LEU A 2 -15.90 -13.72 20.90
C LEU A 2 -16.85 -14.61 21.72
N PHE A 3 -17.70 -15.39 21.04
CA PHE A 3 -18.71 -16.23 21.72
C PHE A 3 -18.10 -17.35 22.60
N PHE A 4 -16.90 -17.83 22.24
CA PHE A 4 -16.23 -18.92 22.97
C PHE A 4 -15.18 -18.43 23.97
N SER A 5 -14.70 -17.19 23.82
CA SER A 5 -13.60 -16.66 24.64
C SER A 5 -14.05 -15.79 25.82
N GLN A 6 -15.32 -15.34 25.87
CA GLN A 6 -15.88 -14.45 26.89
C GLN A 6 -15.09 -13.15 27.17
N VAL A 7 -14.14 -12.78 26.30
CA VAL A 7 -13.34 -11.54 26.39
C VAL A 7 -13.85 -10.46 25.44
N GLY A 8 -13.58 -9.20 25.80
CA GLY A 8 -14.03 -8.04 25.03
C GLY A 8 -13.24 -7.82 23.73
N VAL A 9 -13.87 -7.16 22.75
CA VAL A 9 -13.21 -6.83 21.45
C VAL A 9 -11.91 -6.04 21.65
N ARG A 10 -11.92 -5.08 22.59
CA ARG A 10 -10.74 -4.27 22.90
C ARG A 10 -9.60 -5.13 23.43
N GLU A 11 -9.89 -6.00 24.38
CA GLU A 11 -8.90 -6.89 25.00
C GLU A 11 -8.26 -7.82 23.98
N ILE A 12 -9.08 -8.41 23.08
CA ILE A 12 -8.56 -9.21 21.97
C ILE A 12 -7.58 -8.42 21.09
N ASN A 13 -7.92 -7.17 20.76
CA ASN A 13 -7.03 -6.34 19.93
C ASN A 13 -5.75 -5.95 20.67
N GLU A 14 -5.84 -5.55 21.93
CA GLU A 14 -4.67 -5.18 22.75
C GLU A 14 -3.73 -6.36 22.95
N ASP A 15 -4.26 -7.56 23.20
CA ASP A 15 -3.46 -8.78 23.30
C ASP A 15 -2.82 -9.16 21.96
N HIS A 16 -3.55 -9.01 20.86
CA HIS A 16 -3.02 -9.22 19.51
C HIS A 16 -1.86 -8.26 19.21
N TRP A 17 -2.04 -6.96 19.51
CA TRP A 17 -1.00 -5.95 19.32
C TRP A 17 0.21 -6.17 20.22
N ARG A 18 0.01 -6.62 21.45
CA ARG A 18 1.12 -6.97 22.35
C ARG A 18 1.93 -8.16 21.82
N LYS A 19 1.26 -9.12 21.19
CA LYS A 19 1.89 -10.35 20.68
C LYS A 19 2.60 -10.15 19.33
N TYR A 20 1.99 -9.41 18.41
CA TYR A 20 2.45 -9.32 17.01
C TYR A 20 2.89 -7.90 16.59
N GLY A 21 2.78 -6.92 17.47
CA GLY A 21 2.91 -5.51 17.10
C GLY A 21 1.62 -4.94 16.52
N ARG A 22 1.60 -3.62 16.30
CA ARG A 22 0.44 -2.91 15.75
C ARG A 22 0.79 -2.26 14.42
N HIS A 23 0.11 -2.68 13.36
CA HIS A 23 0.10 -1.95 12.10
C HIS A 23 -0.93 -0.83 12.18
N PHE A 24 -0.45 0.41 12.21
CA PHE A 24 -1.32 1.57 12.03
C PHE A 24 -1.72 1.67 10.55
N TYR A 25 -3.01 1.93 10.30
CA TYR A 25 -3.57 1.98 8.95
C TYR A 25 -4.52 3.17 8.83
N THR A 26 -4.39 3.90 7.72
CA THR A 26 -5.34 4.91 7.29
C THR A 26 -5.49 4.82 5.77
N ARG A 27 -6.62 5.30 5.25
CA ARG A 27 -6.89 5.39 3.82
C ARG A 27 -7.31 6.81 3.50
N CYS A 28 -6.63 7.42 2.52
CA CYS A 28 -6.94 8.74 2.01
C CYS A 28 -7.52 8.59 0.60
N ASP A 29 -8.81 8.87 0.46
CA ASP A 29 -9.50 8.84 -0.83
C ASP A 29 -9.50 10.26 -1.41
N TYR A 30 -8.87 10.42 -2.58
CA TYR A 30 -8.86 11.69 -3.33
C TYR A 30 -9.93 11.61 -4.43
N GLU A 31 -11.06 12.26 -4.19
CA GLU A 31 -12.22 12.20 -5.07
C GLU A 31 -12.30 13.42 -6.00
N GLY A 32 -12.90 13.25 -7.18
CA GLY A 32 -13.11 14.35 -8.14
C GLY A 32 -11.83 14.95 -8.70
N VAL A 33 -10.74 14.18 -8.74
CA VAL A 33 -9.45 14.60 -9.31
C VAL A 33 -9.48 14.55 -10.83
N GLU A 34 -8.69 15.42 -11.45
CA GLU A 34 -8.50 15.45 -12.92
C GLU A 34 -7.71 14.19 -13.35
N SER A 35 -8.21 13.47 -14.35
CA SER A 35 -7.71 12.15 -14.73
C SER A 35 -6.27 12.21 -15.24
N ASP A 36 -5.94 13.16 -16.13
CA ASP A 36 -4.60 13.29 -16.69
C ASP A 36 -3.58 13.67 -15.60
N ALA A 37 -3.97 14.50 -14.62
CA ALA A 37 -3.13 14.83 -13.48
C ALA A 37 -2.87 13.62 -12.58
N ALA A 38 -3.89 12.80 -12.34
CA ALA A 38 -3.74 11.55 -11.61
C ALA A 38 -2.80 10.59 -12.37
N ASP A 39 -3.00 10.40 -13.67
CA ASP A 39 -2.15 9.56 -14.51
C ASP A 39 -0.70 10.04 -14.51
N ARG A 40 -0.45 11.35 -14.67
CA ARG A 40 0.90 11.93 -14.57
C ARG A 40 1.56 11.66 -13.22
N MET A 41 0.82 11.73 -12.12
CA MET A 41 1.34 11.42 -10.78
C MET A 41 1.73 9.95 -10.67
N PHE A 42 0.89 9.04 -11.15
CA PHE A 42 1.18 7.60 -11.15
C PHE A 42 2.39 7.27 -12.04
N ASP A 43 2.47 7.85 -13.22
CA ASP A 43 3.61 7.69 -14.13
C ASP A 43 4.91 8.21 -13.53
N HIS A 44 4.86 9.34 -12.83
CA HIS A 44 6.01 9.88 -12.11
C HIS A 44 6.51 8.90 -11.04
N ILE A 45 5.62 8.43 -10.14
CA ILE A 45 6.01 7.48 -9.09
C ILE A 45 6.51 6.16 -9.70
N ARG A 46 5.89 5.67 -10.78
CA ARG A 46 6.36 4.49 -11.51
C ARG A 46 7.77 4.71 -12.08
N GLY A 47 8.05 5.91 -12.58
CA GLY A 47 9.38 6.33 -13.03
C GLY A 47 10.42 6.26 -11.91
N GLU A 48 10.11 6.81 -10.73
CA GLU A 48 10.98 6.80 -9.55
C GLU A 48 11.26 5.37 -9.01
N ILE A 49 10.33 4.44 -9.23
CA ILE A 49 10.54 3.02 -8.95
C ILE A 49 11.50 2.42 -9.99
N ALA A 50 11.27 2.69 -11.27
CA ALA A 50 12.03 2.11 -12.38
C ALA A 50 13.48 2.62 -12.45
N ASP A 51 13.71 3.89 -12.14
CA ASP A 51 15.03 4.53 -12.18
C ASP A 51 15.86 4.32 -10.90
N LYS A 52 15.29 3.62 -9.91
CA LYS A 52 15.89 3.30 -8.59
C LYS A 52 16.01 4.49 -7.63
N SER A 53 15.31 5.59 -7.88
CA SER A 53 15.18 6.69 -6.93
C SER A 53 14.43 6.26 -5.66
N LEU A 54 13.61 5.21 -5.73
CA LEU A 54 12.98 4.52 -4.60
C LEU A 54 13.61 3.14 -4.28
N ALA A 55 14.92 3.00 -4.49
CA ALA A 55 15.64 1.78 -4.12
C ALA A 55 15.90 1.67 -2.60
N GLN A 56 16.26 0.46 -2.18
CA GLN A 56 16.63 0.16 -0.80
C GLN A 56 17.72 1.11 -0.29
N GLY A 57 17.51 1.69 0.89
CA GLY A 57 18.45 2.61 1.55
C GLY A 57 18.23 4.09 1.26
N VAL A 58 17.36 4.45 0.30
CA VAL A 58 16.95 5.84 0.09
C VAL A 58 16.24 6.36 1.33
N LYS A 59 16.60 7.57 1.78
CA LYS A 59 15.97 8.23 2.93
C LYS A 59 14.89 9.20 2.45
N LEU A 60 13.66 9.02 2.95
CA LEU A 60 12.53 9.90 2.66
C LEU A 60 12.15 10.68 3.92
N GLY A 61 12.63 11.92 4.04
CA GLY A 61 12.40 12.73 5.24
C GLY A 61 13.09 12.15 6.49
N GLU A 62 12.60 12.54 7.66
CA GLU A 62 13.16 12.09 8.93
C GLU A 62 12.58 10.74 9.35
N GLY A 63 13.45 9.75 9.55
CA GLY A 63 13.10 8.47 10.15
C GLY A 63 12.59 7.39 9.18
N TRP A 64 12.51 7.65 7.88
CA TRP A 64 12.05 6.66 6.90
C TRP A 64 13.16 6.25 5.93
N THR A 65 13.49 4.96 5.94
CA THR A 65 14.40 4.36 4.98
C THR A 65 13.63 3.41 4.09
N VAL A 66 13.68 3.62 2.78
CA VAL A 66 13.02 2.76 1.80
C VAL A 66 13.65 1.36 1.83
N ALA A 67 12.82 0.34 1.90
CA ALA A 67 13.19 -1.06 1.71
C ALA A 67 13.01 -1.50 0.25
N GLY A 68 12.03 -0.92 -0.46
CA GLY A 68 11.85 -1.12 -1.90
C GLY A 68 10.63 -0.41 -2.46
N GLY A 69 10.54 -0.37 -3.79
CA GLY A 69 9.40 0.12 -4.54
C GLY A 69 9.01 -0.88 -5.63
N GLU A 70 7.71 -1.12 -5.83
CA GLU A 70 7.20 -2.00 -6.88
C GLU A 70 5.83 -1.55 -7.41
N GLU A 71 5.48 -2.00 -8.62
CA GLU A 71 4.11 -1.97 -9.12
C GLU A 71 3.51 -3.38 -9.02
N TYR A 72 2.44 -3.52 -8.23
CA TYR A 72 1.89 -4.82 -7.86
C TYR A 72 1.36 -5.59 -9.07
N ARG A 73 1.82 -6.84 -9.19
CA ARG A 73 1.44 -7.81 -10.19
C ARG A 73 1.10 -9.12 -9.52
N TYR A 74 -0.04 -9.70 -9.89
CA TYR A 74 -0.49 -10.99 -9.38
C TYR A 74 -0.72 -11.97 -10.53
N VAL A 75 -0.28 -13.21 -10.34
CA VAL A 75 -0.55 -14.33 -11.24
C VAL A 75 -1.37 -15.35 -10.46
N ASP A 76 -2.58 -15.62 -10.93
CA ASP A 76 -3.47 -16.56 -10.26
C ASP A 76 -2.94 -18.00 -10.41
N PRO A 77 -2.74 -18.75 -9.30
CA PRO A 77 -2.17 -20.08 -9.36
C PRO A 77 -3.15 -21.17 -9.83
N ILE A 78 -4.45 -20.86 -9.96
CA ILE A 78 -5.50 -21.79 -10.39
C ILE A 78 -5.66 -21.74 -11.91
N ASP A 79 -5.82 -20.54 -12.48
CA ASP A 79 -6.12 -20.36 -13.90
C ASP A 79 -5.02 -19.66 -14.70
N GLY A 80 -3.97 -19.15 -14.04
CA GLY A 80 -2.86 -18.46 -14.69
C GLY A 80 -3.18 -17.03 -15.14
N SER A 81 -4.36 -16.50 -14.80
CA SER A 81 -4.72 -15.12 -15.12
C SER A 81 -3.75 -14.13 -14.47
N VAL A 82 -3.46 -13.03 -15.17
CA VAL A 82 -2.49 -12.04 -14.73
C VAL A 82 -3.19 -10.71 -14.51
N ALA A 83 -3.07 -10.17 -13.30
CA ALA A 83 -3.50 -8.83 -12.95
C ALA A 83 -2.28 -7.93 -12.79
N GLU A 84 -2.14 -6.95 -13.68
CA GLU A 84 -1.02 -5.99 -13.70
C GLU A 84 -1.51 -4.60 -13.30
N LYS A 85 -0.58 -3.73 -12.90
CA LYS A 85 -0.85 -2.32 -12.53
C LYS A 85 -1.88 -2.19 -11.40
N GLN A 86 -1.82 -3.07 -10.40
CA GLN A 86 -2.83 -3.15 -9.33
C GLN A 86 -2.52 -2.24 -8.13
N GLY A 87 -1.47 -1.43 -8.23
CA GLY A 87 -1.09 -0.41 -7.27
C GLY A 87 0.43 -0.24 -7.19
N LEU A 88 0.87 0.97 -6.83
CA LEU A 88 2.29 1.26 -6.57
C LEU A 88 2.54 1.13 -5.07
N ILE A 89 3.55 0.37 -4.68
CA ILE A 89 3.86 0.04 -3.29
C ILE A 89 5.27 0.53 -2.98
N ILE A 90 5.41 1.30 -1.90
CA ILE A 90 6.70 1.68 -1.31
C ILE A 90 6.76 1.06 0.08
N THR A 91 7.79 0.27 0.35
CA THR A 91 8.02 -0.37 1.66
C THR A 91 9.19 0.28 2.39
N PHE A 92 9.15 0.22 3.72
CA PHE A 92 10.18 0.78 4.60
C PHE A 92 10.81 -0.33 5.46
N ASP A 93 12.01 -0.06 5.99
CA ASP A 93 12.81 -1.01 6.78
C ASP A 93 12.16 -1.41 8.11
N ASP A 94 11.31 -0.56 8.66
CA ASP A 94 10.50 -0.82 9.86
C ASP A 94 9.25 -1.69 9.60
N GLY A 95 9.02 -2.09 8.35
CA GLY A 95 7.84 -2.86 7.92
C GLY A 95 6.62 -2.00 7.57
N GLY A 96 6.75 -0.67 7.62
CA GLY A 96 5.76 0.27 7.11
C GLY A 96 5.63 0.19 5.58
N ARG A 97 4.49 0.67 5.06
CA ARG A 97 4.27 0.78 3.62
C ARG A 97 3.28 1.87 3.25
N ILE A 98 3.49 2.46 2.07
CA ILE A 98 2.54 3.33 1.38
C ILE A 98 2.07 2.61 0.12
N VAL A 99 0.78 2.69 -0.16
CA VAL A 99 0.16 2.04 -1.33
C VAL A 99 -0.69 3.07 -2.08
N PHE A 100 -0.37 3.30 -3.34
CA PHE A 100 -1.16 4.13 -4.25
C PHE A 100 -2.00 3.25 -5.16
N ARG A 101 -3.30 3.56 -5.28
CA ARG A 101 -4.21 2.90 -6.20
C ARG A 101 -5.00 3.93 -6.97
N LEU A 102 -5.06 3.75 -8.28
CA LEU A 102 -5.92 4.52 -9.15
C LEU A 102 -7.17 3.69 -9.43
N SER A 103 -8.35 4.22 -9.12
CA SER A 103 -9.60 3.54 -9.41
C SER A 103 -9.89 3.60 -10.91
N GLY A 104 -10.00 2.45 -11.55
CA GLY A 104 -10.48 2.36 -12.93
C GLY A 104 -12.01 2.44 -12.99
N THR A 105 -12.57 3.64 -12.99
CA THR A 105 -13.92 3.91 -13.51
C THR A 105 -13.98 5.35 -14.00
N GLY A 106 -14.07 5.50 -15.32
CA GLY A 106 -14.38 6.77 -15.95
C GLY A 106 -15.76 7.29 -15.55
N SER A 107 -15.81 8.61 -15.34
CA SER A 107 -16.93 9.56 -15.51
C SER A 107 -16.81 10.75 -14.56
N ALA A 108 -15.61 11.29 -14.40
CA ALA A 108 -15.48 12.74 -14.34
C ALA A 108 -15.00 13.16 -15.73
N GLY A 109 -15.95 13.66 -16.53
CA GLY A 109 -15.66 14.23 -17.86
C GLY A 109 -15.01 15.60 -17.77
#